data_AF-A0A3D1B9R5-F1
#
_entry.id   AF-A0A3D1B9R5-F1
#
_cell.length_a   1.000
_cell.length_b   1.000
_cell.length_c   1.000
_cell.angle_alpha   90.00
_cell.angle_beta   90.00
_cell.angle_gamma   90.00
#
_symmetry.space_group_name_H-M   'P 1'
#
loop_
_entity.id
_entity.type
_entity.pdbx_description
1 polymer ?
#
loop_
_entity_poly.entity_id
_entity_poly.type
_entity_poly.pdbx_seq_one_letter_code
_entity_poly.pdbx_strand_id
1 'polypeptide(L)'
;TPFLGELREAVGLRNFRSDVTSAAPAKKKGGKTARFASFRETDGSFRFRFFAADGEELLLSRGFSDPKAIGVVTQRLVAQGVDALELRADEDDQFSLWLDGKCLADSPSYADEQSLEAAMLRLRQALATLMV
;
A
#
# COMPACT_ATOMS: atom_id res chain seq x y z
N THR A 1 9.22 -14.28 -16.75
CA THR A 1 8.38 -13.09 -17.04
C THR A 1 7.42 -13.50 -18.14
N PRO A 2 6.09 -13.55 -17.92
CA PRO A 2 5.31 -12.32 -17.70
C PRO A 2 4.07 -12.48 -16.77
N PHE A 3 3.64 -11.41 -16.11
CA PHE A 3 2.29 -11.33 -15.51
C PHE A 3 1.54 -10.18 -16.19
N LEU A 4 1.13 -10.46 -17.43
CA LEU A 4 0.30 -9.62 -18.28
C LEU A 4 -0.92 -10.49 -18.57
N GLY A 5 -2.03 -10.17 -17.92
CA GLY A 5 -3.24 -10.96 -18.04
C GLY A 5 -4.34 -10.28 -17.25
N GLU A 6 -4.97 -9.31 -17.90
CA GLU A 6 -6.34 -8.85 -17.72
C GLU A 6 -7.07 -9.42 -16.49
N LEU A 7 -7.57 -8.58 -15.59
CA LEU A 7 -8.93 -8.83 -15.11
C LEU A 7 -9.64 -7.55 -14.65
N ARG A 8 -10.83 -7.48 -15.21
CA ARG A 8 -11.81 -6.41 -15.30
C ARG A 8 -12.84 -6.65 -14.20
N GLU A 9 -13.20 -5.57 -13.52
CA GLU A 9 -14.45 -5.34 -12.77
C GLU A 9 -14.76 -6.28 -11.58
N ALA A 10 -15.24 -5.68 -10.51
CA ALA A 10 -15.81 -6.32 -9.31
C ALA A 10 -14.83 -6.90 -8.27
N VAL A 11 -14.15 -6.00 -7.55
CA VAL A 11 -13.59 -6.32 -6.22
C VAL A 11 -14.42 -5.66 -5.12
N GLY A 12 -15.74 -5.88 -5.18
CA GLY A 12 -16.62 -5.68 -4.04
C GLY A 12 -16.55 -6.90 -3.14
N LEU A 13 -15.63 -6.92 -2.17
CA LEU A 13 -15.73 -7.86 -1.06
C LEU A 13 -15.50 -7.14 0.27
N ARG A 14 -16.41 -7.48 1.17
CA ARG A 14 -16.85 -6.72 2.32
C ARG A 14 -16.37 -7.44 3.57
N ASN A 15 -15.89 -6.63 4.52
CA ASN A 15 -15.68 -6.89 5.94
C ASN A 15 -14.40 -7.65 6.34
N PHE A 16 -13.44 -7.01 7.01
CA PHE A 16 -13.39 -6.56 8.43
C PHE A 16 -12.86 -7.64 9.39
N ARG A 17 -11.62 -7.45 9.87
CA ARG A 17 -11.21 -7.30 11.29
C ARG A 17 -9.81 -7.89 11.51
N SER A 18 -8.83 -7.00 11.58
CA SER A 18 -7.62 -7.21 12.38
C SER A 18 -7.30 -5.89 13.09
N ASP A 19 -7.28 -5.98 14.41
CA ASP A 19 -7.22 -4.89 15.37
C ASP A 19 -5.84 -4.23 15.36
N VAL A 20 -5.71 -3.04 14.76
CA VAL A 20 -4.66 -2.08 15.11
C VAL A 20 -5.33 -0.73 15.31
N THR A 21 -5.42 -0.34 16.58
CA THR A 21 -6.02 0.90 17.05
C THR A 21 -5.43 2.13 16.34
N SER A 22 -6.22 2.67 15.42
CA SER A 22 -6.29 4.09 15.05
C SER A 22 -7.61 4.31 14.32
N ALA A 23 -8.70 4.15 15.10
CA ALA A 23 -10.03 4.48 14.65
C ALA A 23 -10.22 6.01 14.63
N ALA A 24 -10.05 6.61 13.46
CA ALA A 24 -10.77 7.84 13.12
C ALA A 24 -12.04 7.44 12.34
N PRO A 25 -13.24 7.96 12.71
CA PRO A 25 -14.49 7.51 12.13
C PRO A 25 -14.53 7.82 10.63
N ALA A 26 -14.74 6.78 9.83
CA ALA A 26 -14.96 6.87 8.39
C ALA A 26 -16.28 7.61 8.09
N LYS A 27 -16.23 8.96 8.04
CA LYS A 27 -17.26 9.76 7.38
C LYS A 27 -17.12 9.59 5.86
N LYS A 28 -18.16 9.03 5.24
CA LYS A 28 -18.38 9.03 3.79
C LYS A 28 -18.66 10.45 3.29
N LYS A 29 -17.85 10.96 2.36
CA LYS A 29 -18.21 11.84 1.21
C LYS A 29 -16.93 12.32 0.51
N GLY A 30 -16.95 12.27 -0.82
CA GLY A 30 -15.90 12.80 -1.71
C GLY A 30 -15.05 11.69 -2.33
N GLY A 31 -14.83 11.76 -3.65
CA GLY A 31 -13.92 10.89 -4.37
C GLY A 31 -12.51 11.01 -3.79
N LYS A 32 -12.19 10.12 -2.85
CA LYS A 32 -10.88 10.10 -2.21
C LYS A 32 -9.93 9.44 -3.18
N THR A 33 -8.85 10.15 -3.51
CA THR A 33 -7.73 9.59 -4.24
C THR A 33 -6.96 8.63 -3.32
N ALA A 34 -6.14 7.77 -3.90
CA ALA A 34 -5.12 7.08 -3.14
C ALA A 34 -4.24 8.10 -2.38
N ARG A 35 -3.67 7.70 -1.24
CA ARG A 35 -2.86 8.62 -0.42
C ARG A 35 -1.88 7.92 0.50
N PHE A 36 -0.79 8.61 0.79
CA PHE A 36 0.15 8.27 1.86
C PHE A 36 -0.21 9.02 3.14
N ALA A 37 -0.24 8.33 4.27
CA ALA A 37 -0.41 8.93 5.59
C ALA A 37 0.80 8.60 6.46
N SER A 38 1.58 9.62 6.82
CA SER A 38 2.77 9.48 7.66
C SER A 38 2.43 9.68 9.13
N PHE A 39 3.06 8.92 10.02
CA PHE A 39 2.88 9.02 11.45
C PHE A 39 4.17 8.64 12.18
N ARG A 40 4.25 9.02 13.46
CA ARG A 40 5.33 8.62 14.36
C ARG A 40 4.83 7.45 15.20
N GLU A 41 5.61 6.39 15.25
CA GLU A 41 5.39 5.23 16.11
C GLU A 41 5.79 5.51 17.55
N THR A 42 5.28 4.68 18.45
CA THR A 42 5.53 4.83 19.91
C THR A 42 7.00 4.61 20.25
N ASP A 43 7.70 3.80 19.46
CA ASP A 43 9.15 3.55 19.55
C ASP A 43 10.01 4.74 19.08
N GLY A 44 9.37 5.81 18.58
CA GLY A 44 10.02 7.00 18.06
C GLY A 44 10.41 6.92 16.60
N SER A 45 10.21 5.78 15.93
CA SER A 45 10.39 5.63 14.48
C SER A 45 9.26 6.33 13.71
N PHE A 46 9.50 6.60 12.44
CA PHE A 46 8.51 7.21 11.55
C PHE A 46 8.06 6.18 10.53
N ARG A 47 6.77 6.10 10.26
CA ARG A 47 6.19 5.19 9.26
C ARG A 47 5.18 5.91 8.39
N PHE A 48 4.88 5.31 7.25
CA PHE A 48 3.73 5.70 6.44
C PHE A 48 2.83 4.49 6.17
N ARG A 49 1.54 4.77 6.01
CA ARG A 49 0.57 3.82 5.44
C ARG A 49 0.11 4.32 4.10
N PHE A 50 -0.09 3.40 3.17
CA PHE A 50 -0.69 3.69 1.89
C PHE A 50 -2.13 3.21 1.86
N PHE A 51 -3.04 4.11 1.48
CA PHE A 51 -4.45 3.82 1.36
C PHE A 51 -4.90 3.92 -0.08
N ALA A 52 -5.71 2.96 -0.51
CA ALA A 52 -6.47 3.04 -1.75
C ALA A 52 -7.57 4.11 -1.66
N ALA A 53 -8.20 4.40 -2.81
CA ALA A 53 -9.26 5.39 -2.94
C ALA A 53 -10.49 5.10 -2.06
N ASP A 54 -10.78 3.82 -1.83
CA ASP A 54 -11.85 3.35 -0.94
C ASP A 54 -11.48 3.44 0.56
N GLY A 55 -10.21 3.71 0.87
CA GLY A 55 -9.67 3.78 2.21
C GLY A 55 -9.11 2.46 2.74
N GLU A 56 -9.01 1.43 1.90
CA GLU A 56 -8.30 0.18 2.24
C GLU A 56 -6.81 0.44 2.45
N GLU A 57 -6.23 -0.10 3.52
CA GLU A 57 -4.79 -0.06 3.77
C GLU A 57 -4.11 -1.16 2.95
N LEU A 58 -3.22 -0.78 2.03
CA LEU A 58 -2.51 -1.73 1.17
C LEU A 58 -1.06 -1.93 1.57
N LEU A 59 -0.44 -0.95 2.25
CA LEU A 59 0.95 -1.02 2.68
C LEU A 59 1.15 -0.32 4.01
N LEU A 60 2.02 -0.92 4.83
CA LEU A 60 2.65 -0.31 5.98
C LEU A 60 4.16 -0.25 5.76
N SER A 61 4.74 0.93 5.87
CA SER A 61 6.18 1.10 5.70
C SER A 61 6.96 0.51 6.86
N ARG A 62 8.22 0.17 6.57
CA ARG A 62 9.23 -0.05 7.61
C ARG A 62 9.47 1.23 8.42
N GLY A 63 10.04 1.07 9.61
CA GLY A 63 10.45 2.19 10.46
C GLY A 63 11.58 2.99 9.81
N PHE A 64 11.36 4.29 9.66
CA PHE A 64 12.37 5.27 9.26
C PHE A 64 12.89 6.01 10.50
N SER A 65 14.19 6.31 10.51
CA SER A 65 14.80 7.13 11.57
C SER A 65 14.58 8.64 11.36
N ASP A 66 14.25 9.07 10.15
CA ASP A 66 14.06 10.48 9.78
C ASP A 66 12.69 10.68 9.11
N PRO A 67 11.84 11.62 9.59
CA PRO A 67 10.56 11.91 8.96
C PRO A 67 10.70 12.46 7.53
N LYS A 68 11.82 13.12 7.19
CA LYS A 68 12.09 13.61 5.83
C LYS A 68 12.27 12.46 4.85
N ALA A 69 12.82 11.33 5.30
CA ALA A 69 13.01 10.15 4.47
C ALA A 69 11.68 9.63 3.93
N ILE A 70 10.59 9.73 4.70
CA ILE A 70 9.25 9.36 4.25
C ILE A 70 8.83 10.24 3.07
N GLY A 71 8.96 11.56 3.19
CA GLY A 71 8.57 12.49 2.12
C GLY A 71 9.34 12.23 0.82
N VAL A 72 10.65 11.98 0.91
CA VAL A 72 11.48 11.65 -0.26
C VAL A 72 11.04 10.32 -0.90
N VAL A 73 10.79 9.30 -0.09
CA VAL A 73 10.38 7.97 -0.58
C VAL A 73 8.98 8.03 -1.21
N THR A 74 8.00 8.67 -0.58
CA THR A 74 6.64 8.77 -1.13
C THR A 74 6.60 9.61 -2.40
N GLN A 75 7.33 10.73 -2.46
CA GLN A 75 7.49 11.47 -3.71
C GLN A 75 8.12 10.62 -4.81
N ARG A 76 9.16 9.84 -4.47
CA ARG A 76 9.82 8.97 -5.44
C ARG A 76 8.90 7.86 -5.94
N LEU A 77 8.10 7.25 -5.07
CA LEU A 77 7.09 6.25 -5.46
C LEU A 77 6.04 6.84 -6.40
N VAL A 78 5.58 8.06 -6.13
CA VAL A 78 4.63 8.75 -7.01
C VAL A 78 5.28 9.14 -8.34
N ALA A 79 6.52 9.64 -8.32
CA ALA A 79 7.21 10.10 -9.52
C ALA A 79 7.66 8.95 -10.44
N GLN A 80 8.13 7.85 -9.87
CA GLN A 80 8.61 6.70 -10.65
C GLN A 80 7.50 5.70 -10.99
N GLY A 81 6.42 5.68 -10.20
CA GLY A 81 5.26 4.86 -10.50
C GLY A 81 5.46 3.37 -10.33
N VAL A 82 4.55 2.61 -10.95
CA VAL A 82 4.46 1.15 -10.83
C VAL A 82 5.59 0.41 -11.55
N ASP A 83 6.22 1.03 -12.55
CA ASP A 83 7.28 0.40 -13.36
C ASP A 83 8.62 0.32 -12.64
N ALA A 84 8.88 1.22 -11.69
CA ALA A 84 10.15 1.27 -10.96
C ALA A 84 10.13 0.51 -9.62
N LEU A 85 8.94 0.13 -9.16
CA LEU A 85 8.78 -0.65 -7.93
C LEU A 85 8.74 -2.14 -8.24
N GLU A 86 9.24 -2.92 -7.30
CA GLU A 86 9.16 -4.38 -7.33
C GLU A 86 8.20 -4.82 -6.23
N LEU A 87 7.19 -5.63 -6.58
CA LEU A 87 6.35 -6.30 -5.60
C LEU A 87 6.80 -7.75 -5.50
N ARG A 88 7.08 -8.21 -4.29
CA ARG A 88 7.52 -9.58 -4.01
C ARG A 88 6.53 -10.23 -3.06
N ALA A 89 5.87 -11.29 -3.52
CA ALA A 89 5.05 -12.13 -2.64
C ALA A 89 5.97 -12.94 -1.72
N ASP A 90 5.51 -13.15 -0.50
CA ASP A 90 6.17 -13.91 0.55
C ASP A 90 5.32 -15.15 0.91
N GLU A 91 5.87 -16.09 1.68
CA GLU A 91 5.19 -17.36 1.99
C GLU A 91 3.99 -17.18 2.95
N ASP A 92 3.93 -16.05 3.66
CA ASP A 92 2.88 -15.71 4.65
C ASP A 92 1.65 -15.00 4.04
N ASP A 93 1.33 -15.26 2.77
CA ASP A 93 0.26 -14.57 2.03
C ASP A 93 0.36 -13.04 2.16
N GLN A 94 1.59 -12.53 2.13
CA GLN A 94 1.93 -11.10 2.16
C GLN A 94 2.75 -10.73 0.93
N PHE A 95 2.81 -9.45 0.61
CA PHE A 95 3.75 -8.95 -0.37
C PHE A 95 4.50 -7.72 0.16
N SER A 96 5.76 -7.62 -0.21
CA SER A 96 6.60 -6.47 0.11
C SER A 96 6.77 -5.58 -1.13
N LEU A 97 6.77 -4.27 -0.90
CA LEU A 97 7.17 -3.26 -1.88
C LEU A 97 8.65 -2.95 -1.73
N TRP A 98 9.37 -3.10 -2.85
CA TRP A 98 10.80 -2.85 -2.98
C TRP A 98 11.05 -1.72 -3.98
N LEU A 99 12.07 -0.91 -3.70
CA LEU A 99 12.54 0.17 -4.57
C LEU A 99 14.07 0.18 -4.55
N ASP A 100 14.71 0.13 -5.72
CA ASP A 100 16.16 -0.02 -5.89
C ASP A 100 16.77 -1.16 -5.04
N GLY A 101 16.09 -2.31 -4.98
CA GLY A 101 16.55 -3.44 -4.16
C GLY A 101 16.46 -3.23 -2.65
N LYS A 102 15.82 -2.15 -2.17
CA LYS A 102 15.50 -1.93 -0.76
C LYS A 102 14.02 -2.13 -0.50
N CYS A 103 13.69 -3.00 0.45
CA CYS A 103 12.32 -3.15 0.90
C CYS A 103 11.89 -1.93 1.73
N LEU A 104 10.78 -1.33 1.34
CA LEU A 104 10.25 -0.09 1.92
C LEU A 104 9.01 -0.33 2.77
N ALA A 105 8.14 -1.25 2.35
CA ALA A 105 6.85 -1.46 2.97
C ALA A 105 6.37 -2.89 2.74
N ASP A 106 5.49 -3.34 3.63
CA ASP A 106 4.92 -4.67 3.64
C ASP A 106 3.38 -4.53 3.63
N SER A 107 2.71 -5.42 2.93
CA SER A 107 1.25 -5.49 2.94
C SER A 107 0.74 -6.14 4.23
N PRO A 108 -0.55 -5.97 4.56
CA PRO A 108 -1.22 -6.91 5.46
C PRO A 108 -1.15 -8.35 4.93
N SER A 109 -1.35 -9.33 5.81
CA SER A 109 -1.56 -10.73 5.40
C SER A 109 -2.94 -10.91 4.79
N TYR A 110 -3.00 -11.64 3.67
CA TYR A 110 -4.21 -11.99 2.95
C TYR A 110 -4.63 -13.42 3.26
N ALA A 111 -5.88 -13.76 2.97
CA ALA A 111 -6.43 -15.08 3.29
C ALA A 111 -5.99 -16.18 2.32
N ASP A 112 -5.61 -15.79 1.10
CA ASP A 112 -5.30 -16.67 -0.01
C ASP A 112 -4.52 -15.91 -1.09
N GLU A 113 -3.85 -16.67 -1.96
CA GLU A 113 -3.06 -16.15 -3.09
C GLU A 113 -3.88 -15.22 -4.00
N GLN A 114 -5.17 -15.51 -4.23
CA GLN A 114 -6.05 -14.66 -5.06
C GLN A 114 -6.26 -13.28 -4.43
N SER A 115 -6.47 -13.22 -3.12
CA SER A 115 -6.61 -11.99 -2.36
C SER A 115 -5.31 -11.18 -2.34
N LEU A 116 -4.15 -11.86 -2.25
CA LEU A 116 -2.82 -11.25 -2.36
C LEU A 116 -2.62 -10.64 -3.75
N GLU A 117 -2.89 -11.39 -4.83
CA GLU A 117 -2.75 -10.92 -6.20
C GLU A 117 -3.68 -9.74 -6.49
N ALA A 118 -4.92 -9.80 -6.00
CA ALA A 118 -5.88 -8.71 -6.11
C ALA A 118 -5.41 -7.44 -5.39
N ALA A 119 -4.76 -7.59 -4.23
CA ALA A 119 -4.20 -6.46 -3.49
C ALA A 119 -2.96 -5.86 -4.17
N MET A 120 -2.08 -6.69 -4.74
CA MET A 120 -0.94 -6.23 -5.54
C MET A 120 -1.43 -5.44 -6.77
N LEU A 121 -2.48 -5.91 -7.45
CA LEU A 121 -3.09 -5.20 -8.57
C LEU A 121 -3.72 -3.87 -8.12
N ARG A 122 -4.47 -3.88 -7.02
CA ARG A 122 -5.04 -2.67 -6.40
C ARG A 122 -3.97 -1.63 -6.09
N LEU A 123 -2.86 -2.05 -5.51
CA LEU A 123 -1.75 -1.15 -5.18
C LEU A 123 -1.22 -0.47 -6.44
N ARG A 124 -1.01 -1.23 -7.52
CA ARG A 124 -0.56 -0.68 -8.80
C ARG A 124 -1.55 0.34 -9.36
N GLN A 125 -2.84 0.00 -9.37
CA GLN A 125 -3.88 0.93 -9.83
C GLN A 125 -3.93 2.20 -8.98
N ALA A 126 -3.90 2.07 -7.65
CA ALA A 126 -3.93 3.18 -6.73
C ALA A 126 -2.70 4.10 -6.91
N LEU A 127 -1.50 3.55 -7.07
CA LEU A 127 -0.30 4.33 -7.36
C LEU A 127 -0.37 5.03 -8.71
N ALA A 128 -0.89 4.35 -9.75
CA ALA A 128 -1.08 4.96 -11.07
C ALA A 128 -2.03 6.18 -11.02
N THR A 129 -3.03 6.19 -10.13
CA THR A 129 -3.91 7.37 -9.95
C THR A 129 -3.22 8.59 -9.34
N LEU A 130 -2.05 8.40 -8.71
CA LEU A 130 -1.26 9.49 -8.12
C LEU A 130 -0.23 10.06 -9.09
N MET A 131 0.08 9.34 -10.16
CA MET A 131 0.91 9.84 -11.25
C MET A 131 0.07 10.85 -12.04
N VAL A 132 0.48 12.12 -11.99
CA VAL A 132 -0.14 13.24 -12.73
C VAL A 132 0.87 13.79 -13.73
#